data_AF-I8YDB5-F1
#
_entry.id   AF-I8YDB5-F1
#
_cell.length_a   1.000
_cell.length_b   1.000
_cell.length_c   1.000
_cell.angle_alpha   90.00
_cell.angle_beta   90.00
_cell.angle_gamma   90.00
#
_symmetry.space_group_name_H-M   'P 1'
#
loop_
_entity.id
_entity.type
_entity.pdbx_description
1 polymer ?
#
loop_
_entity_poly.entity_id
_entity_poly.type
_entity_poly.pdbx_seq_one_letter_code
_entity_poly.pdbx_strand_id
1 'polypeptide(L)' 'MNFPKNIIKRKGYIDKIKPFIRKSIAKILTGQRRVGKNFLLYQI' A
#
# COMPACT_ATOMS: atom_id res chain seq x y z
N MET A 1 1.40 -14.20 12.90
CA MET A 1 0.98 -12.81 12.60
C MET A 1 -0.44 -12.82 12.08
N ASN A 2 -1.35 -12.04 12.67
CA ASN A 2 -2.76 -12.01 12.27
C ASN A 2 -2.95 -10.95 11.17
N PHE A 3 -2.95 -11.37 9.90
CA PHE A 3 -3.20 -10.47 8.78
C PHE A 3 -4.72 -10.23 8.62
N PRO A 4 -5.13 -9.02 8.22
CA PRO A 4 -6.53 -8.76 7.95
C PRO A 4 -7.01 -9.64 6.80
N LYS A 5 -8.07 -10.42 7.02
CA LYS A 5 -8.59 -11.38 6.03
C LYS A 5 -9.27 -10.69 4.84
N ASN A 6 -9.89 -9.54 5.08
CA ASN A 6 -10.68 -8.81 4.08
C ASN A 6 -9.97 -7.53 3.65
N ILE A 7 -8.99 -7.66 2.75
CA ILE A 7 -8.27 -6.52 2.20
C ILE A 7 -8.79 -6.22 0.79
N ILE A 8 -9.24 -4.99 0.57
CA ILE A 8 -9.63 -4.52 -0.77
C ILE A 8 -8.37 -4.30 -1.60
N LYS A 9 -8.23 -5.06 -2.69
CA LYS A 9 -7.11 -4.92 -3.65
C LYS A 9 -7.17 -3.56 -4.34
N ARG A 10 -6.08 -2.80 -4.23
CA ARG A 10 -5.95 -1.47 -4.82
C ARG A 10 -4.93 -1.46 -5.95
N LYS A 11 -5.28 -2.12 -7.06
CA LYS A 11 -4.40 -2.35 -8.21
C LYS A 11 -3.71 -1.06 -8.69
N GLY A 12 -4.45 0.05 -8.83
CA GLY A 12 -3.88 1.33 -9.28
C GLY A 12 -2.82 1.94 -8.35
N TYR A 13 -2.84 1.64 -7.04
CA TYR A 13 -1.78 2.06 -6.12
C TYR A 13 -0.60 1.08 -6.14
N ILE A 14 -0.88 -0.23 -6.14
CA ILE A 14 0.16 -1.27 -6.17
C ILE A 14 1.00 -1.14 -7.44
N ASP A 15 0.36 -1.02 -8.61
CA ASP A 15 1.06 -0.94 -9.90
C ASP A 15 1.99 0.29 -9.97
N LYS A 16 1.61 1.39 -9.31
CA LYS A 16 2.44 2.59 -9.19
C LYS A 16 3.62 2.41 -8.22
N ILE A 17 3.43 1.67 -7.13
CA ILE A 17 4.47 1.45 -6.10
C ILE A 17 5.46 0.35 -6.54
N LYS A 18 4.97 -0.68 -7.25
CA LYS A 18 5.71 -1.86 -7.69
C LYS A 18 7.09 -1.57 -8.31
N PRO A 19 7.25 -0.61 -9.24
CA PRO A 19 8.57 -0.31 -9.84
C PRO A 19 9.58 0.35 -8.87
N PHE A 20 9.17 0.70 -7.64
CA PHE A 20 10.00 1.39 -6.65
C PHE A 20 10.28 0.57 -5.39
N ILE A 21 9.76 -0.66 -5.26
CA ILE A 21 9.85 -1.49 -4.03
C ILE A 21 11.28 -1.78 -3.58
N ARG A 22 12.26 -1.82 -4.49
CA ARG A 22 13.67 -2.10 -4.18
C ARG A 22 14.60 -0.91 -4.40
N LYS A 23 14.04 0.29 -4.50
CA LYS A 23 14.80 1.53 -4.69
C LYS A 23 14.87 2.29 -3.37
N SER A 24 16.04 2.86 -3.05
CA SER A 24 16.27 3.72 -1.89
C SER A 24 15.61 5.09 -2.06
N ILE A 25 14.28 5.09 -2.09
CA ILE A 25 13.42 6.25 -2.30
C ILE A 25 12.35 6.22 -1.21
N ALA A 26 12.05 7.37 -0.59
CA ALA A 26 10.94 7.50 0.35
C ALA A 26 9.60 7.47 -0.41
N LYS A 27 8.67 6.60 0.01
CA LYS A 27 7.32 6.51 -0.58
C LYS A 27 6.32 7.14 0.38
N ILE A 28 5.77 8.30 0.00
CA ILE A 28 4.85 9.07 0.83
C ILE A 28 3.42 8.82 0.35
N LEU A 29 2.56 8.25 1.22
CA LEU A 29 1.15 7.99 0.92
C LEU A 29 0.24 9.07 1.54
N THR A 30 -0.23 10.02 0.73
CA THR A 30 -1.12 11.12 1.15
C THR A 30 -2.60 10.82 0.90
N GLY A 31 -3.51 11.65 1.45
CA GLY A 31 -4.97 11.47 1.42
C GLY A 31 -5.67 11.52 2.79
N GLN A 32 -7.00 11.35 2.81
CA GLN A 32 -7.84 11.52 4.01
C GLN A 32 -7.62 10.45 5.10
N ARG A 33 -8.01 10.77 6.34
CA ARG A 33 -7.98 9.83 7.48
C ARG A 33 -8.91 8.64 7.23
N ARG A 34 -8.55 7.45 7.73
CA ARG A 34 -9.33 6.18 7.63
C ARG A 34 -9.55 5.62 6.22
N VAL A 35 -8.87 6.12 5.18
CA VAL A 35 -8.95 5.53 3.83
C VAL A 35 -8.15 4.23 3.66
N GLY A 36 -7.51 3.69 4.72
CA GLY A 36 -6.81 2.41 4.65
C GLY A 36 -5.41 2.45 3.99
N LYS A 37 -4.69 3.59 4.06
CA LYS A 37 -3.34 3.68 3.46
C LYS A 37 -2.33 2.71 4.07
N ASN A 38 -2.34 2.51 5.39
CA ASN A 38 -1.45 1.53 6.05
C ASN A 38 -1.75 0.10 5.61
N PHE A 39 -2.95 -0.19 5.10
CA PHE A 39 -3.32 -1.52 4.62
C PHE A 39 -2.75 -1.85 3.24
N LEU A 40 -2.24 -0.86 2.48
CA LEU A 40 -1.56 -1.11 1.21
C LEU A 40 -0.29 -1.94 1.40
N LEU A 41 0.40 -1.78 2.54
CA LEU A 41 1.64 -2.50 2.83
C LEU A 41 1.43 -4.01 2.97
N TYR A 42 0.24 -4.45 3.39
CA TYR A 42 -0.08 -5.88 3.45
C TYR A 42 -0.37 -6.50 2.07
N GLN A 43 -0.46 -5.68 1.02
CA GLN A 43 -0.72 -6.11 -0.36
C GLN A 43 0.54 -6.13 -1.24
N ILE A 44 1.68 -5.70 -0.69
CA ILE A 44 2.96 -5.55 -1.38
C ILE A 44 3.85 -6.74 -1.10
#